data_AF-A0A950RYB7-F1
#
_entry.id   AF-A0A950RYB7-F1
#
_cell.length_a   1.000
_cell.length_b   1.000
_cell.length_c   1.000
_cell.angle_alpha   90.00
_cell.angle_beta   90.00
_cell.angle_gamma   90.00
#
_symmetry.space_group_name_H-M   'P 1'
#
loop_
_entity.id
_entity.type
_entity.pdbx_description
1 polymer ?
#
loop_
_entity_poly.entity_id
_entity_poly.type
_entity_poly.pdbx_seq_one_letter_code
_entity_poly.pdbx_strand_id
1 'polypeptide(L)' 'MQEIVAVVIVLALLFMLASVAIKIVQEYERGVIFRLGRLMGARGPGLFFIIP' A
#
# COMPACT_ATOMS: atom_id res chain seq x y z
N MET A 1 -11.98 -27.89 18.73
CA MET A 1 -10.55 -27.51 18.59
C MET A 1 -10.19 -27.16 17.15
N GLN A 2 -10.57 -27.98 16.16
CA GLN A 2 -10.32 -27.70 14.73
C GLN A 2 -10.98 -26.40 14.24
N GLU A 3 -12.21 -26.11 14.65
CA GLU A 3 -12.90 -24.84 14.29
C GLU A 3 -12.16 -23.58 14.78
N ILE A 4 -11.64 -23.63 16.01
CA ILE A 4 -10.89 -22.50 16.59
C ILE A 4 -9.58 -22.30 15.82
N VAL A 5 -8.90 -23.40 15.47
CA VAL A 5 -7.68 -23.36 14.66
C VAL A 5 -7.96 -22.76 13.28
N ALA A 6 -9.07 -23.14 12.63
CA ALA A 6 -9.46 -22.60 11.33
C ALA A 6 -9.74 -21.08 11.39
N VAL A 7 -10.47 -20.62 12.40
CA VAL A 7 -10.77 -19.19 12.59
C VAL A 7 -9.50 -18.37 12.82
N VAL A 8 -8.56 -18.87 13.63
CA VAL A 8 -7.27 -18.20 13.87
C VAL A 8 -6.44 -18.09 12.59
N ILE A 9 -6.41 -19.15 11.76
CA ILE A 9 -5.68 -19.13 10.49
C ILE A 9 -6.28 -18.08 9.53
N VAL A 10 -7.61 -18.02 9.42
CA VAL A 10 -8.28 -17.05 8.55
C VAL A 10 -8.02 -15.61 9.00
N LEU A 11 -8.09 -15.33 10.31
CA LEU A 11 -7.80 -14.01 10.86
C LEU A 11 -6.34 -13.60 10.65
N ALA A 12 -5.39 -14.52 10.86
CA ALA A 12 -3.98 -14.27 10.62
C ALA A 12 -3.71 -13.94 9.14
N LEU A 13 -4.36 -14.67 8.22
CA LEU A 13 -4.24 -14.42 6.79
C LEU A 13 -4.80 -13.04 6.39
N LEU A 14 -5.98 -12.68 6.90
CA LEU A 14 -6.58 -11.36 6.65
C LEU A 14 -5.70 -10.23 7.19
N PHE A 15 -5.14 -10.40 8.39
CA PHE A 15 -4.23 -9.42 8.98
C PHE A 15 -2.94 -9.24 8.17
N MET A 16 -2.37 -10.35 7.69
CA MET A 16 -1.18 -10.31 6.83
C MET A 16 -1.44 -9.63 5.49
N LEU A 17 -2.61 -9.89 4.87
CA LEU A 17 -2.99 -9.22 3.63
C LEU A 17 -3.21 -7.71 3.85
N ALA A 18 -3.85 -7.34 4.96
CA ALA A 18 -4.05 -5.93 5.31
C ALA A 18 -2.74 -5.19 5.58
N SER A 19 -1.76 -5.83 6.22
CA SER A 19 -0.45 -5.22 6.50
C SER A 19 0.39 -5.02 5.24
N VAL A 20 0.31 -5.94 4.26
CA VAL A 20 1.00 -5.80 2.97
C VAL A 20 0.36 -4.71 2.09
N ALA A 21 -0.93 -4.42 2.26
CA ALA A 21 -1.61 -3.36 1.52
C ALA A 21 -1.11 -1.96 1.92
N ILE A 22 -0.64 -1.79 3.15
CA ILE A 22 -0.14 -0.51 3.66
C ILE A 22 1.37 -0.46 3.46
N LYS A 23 1.80 -0.12 2.25
CA LYS A 23 3.20 0.21 1.98
C LYS A 23 3.43 1.71 2.19
N ILE A 24 4.09 2.05 3.28
CA ILE A 24 4.56 3.40 3.56
C ILE A 24 5.88 3.59 2.80
N VAL A 25 5.80 4.24 1.63
CA VAL A 25 6.95 4.63 0.82
C VAL A 25 7.72 5.71 1.59
N GLN A 26 9.05 5.58 1.65
CA GLN A 26 9.87 6.49 2.45
C GLN A 26 10.04 7.85 1.74
N GLU A 27 10.14 8.93 2.52
CA GLU A 27 10.23 10.32 2.03
C GLU A 27 11.42 10.61 1.10
N TYR A 28 12.47 9.78 1.14
CA TYR A 28 13.63 9.82 0.24
C TYR A 28 13.38 9.11 -1.10
N GLU A 29 12.39 8.22 -1.17
CA GLU A 29 11.87 7.67 -2.41
C GLU A 29 10.93 8.72 -3.02
N ARG A 30 11.50 9.83 -3.53
CA ARG A 30 10.73 10.85 -4.27
C ARG A 30 9.87 10.16 -5.32
N GLY A 31 8.58 10.04 -5.03
CA GLY A 31 7.63 9.34 -5.88
C GLY A 31 7.53 10.07 -7.22
N VAL A 32 7.94 9.40 -8.28
CA VAL A 32 7.80 9.91 -9.63
C VAL A 32 6.35 9.70 -10.07
N ILE A 33 5.63 10.79 -10.33
CA ILE A 33 4.23 10.70 -10.72
C ILE A 33 4.12 10.71 -12.23
N PHE A 34 3.55 9.62 -12.74
CA PHE A 34 3.18 9.49 -14.14
C PHE A 34 1.69 9.82 -14.30
N ARG A 35 1.37 10.68 -15.27
CA ARG A 35 -0.01 10.92 -15.72
C ARG A 35 -0.07 10.65 -17.22
N LEU A 36 -0.92 9.73 -17.65
CA LEU A 36 -1.12 9.37 -19.08
C LEU A 36 0.20 9.15 -19.84
N GLY A 37 1.15 8.44 -19.23
CA GLY A 37 2.46 8.16 -19.82
C GLY A 37 3.45 9.33 -19.83
N ARG A 38 3.12 10.47 -19.20
CA ARG A 38 4.01 11.64 -19.08
C ARG A 38 4.50 11.83 -17.65
N LEU A 39 5.80 12.07 -17.54
CA LEU A 39 6.49 12.40 -16.29
C LEU A 39 6.12 13.82 -15.86
N MET A 40 5.42 13.97 -14.73
CA MET A 40 5.11 15.30 -14.17
C MET A 40 6.25 15.86 -13.31
N GLY A 41 7.25 15.04 -12.99
CA GLY A 41 8.39 15.39 -12.14
C GLY A 41 8.31 14.75 -10.76
N ALA A 42 9.37 14.95 -9.98
CA ALA A 42 9.47 14.48 -8.60
C ALA A 42 8.69 15.44 -7.68
N ARG A 43 7.57 14.97 -7.10
CA ARG A 43 6.88 15.74 -6.06
C ARG A 43 7.50 15.39 -4.70
N GLY A 44 7.58 16.40 -3.83
CA GLY A 44 8.04 16.22 -2.44
C GLY A 44 7.08 15.33 -1.64
N PRO A 45 7.35 15.09 -0.36
CA PRO A 45 6.50 14.28 0.52
C PRO A 45 5.15 14.96 0.80
N GLY A 46 4.05 14.20 0.75
CA GLY A 46 2.70 14.70 1.02
C GLY A 46 1.58 13.83 0.44
N LEU A 47 0.33 14.19 0.76
CA LEU A 47 -0.86 13.57 0.16
C LEU A 47 -1.07 14.12 -1.25
N PHE A 48 -0.85 13.29 -2.26
CA PHE A 48 -1.11 13.65 -3.65
C PHE A 48 -2.36 12.96 -4.17
N PHE A 49 -3.36 13.75 -4.53
CA PHE A 49 -4.46 13.28 -5.36
C PHE A 49 -3.95 13.10 -6.80
N ILE A 50 -3.69 11.84 -7.17
CA ILE A 50 -3.46 11.44 -8.55
C ILE A 50 -4.84 11.21 -9.17
N ILE A 51 -5.36 12.25 -9.83
CA ILE A 51 -6.54 12.15 -10.69
C ILE A 51 -6.03 11.77 -12.08
N PRO A 52 -6.64 10.78 -12.76
CA PRO A 52 -6.30 10.36 -14.12
C PRO A 52 -6.24 11.52 -15.12
#